data_AF-A0A7W1W5M8-F1
#
_entry.id   AF-A0A7W1W5M8-F1
#
_cell.length_a   1.000
_cell.length_b   1.000
_cell.length_c   1.000
_cell.angle_alpha   90.00
_cell.angle_beta   90.00
_cell.angle_gamma   90.00
#
_symmetry.space_group_name_H-M   'P 1'
#
loop_
_entity.id
_entity.type
_entity.pdbx_description
1 polymer ?
#
loop_
_entity_poly.entity_id
_entity_poly.type
_entity_poly.pdbx_seq_one_letter_code
_entity_poly.pdbx_strand_id
1 'polypeptide(L)'
;MKKQPSLDELIKITKEILQTKYPSAEFAFLAGSIVRGEGTAFSDLDIVIIYKELPNAFRESFYFRKFPVETFVHTPETLNYFIFDLDRPSSVGSL
;
A
#
# COMPACT_ATOMS: atom_id res chain seq x y z
N MET A 1 -21.62 3.86 15.32
CA MET A 1 -20.69 3.08 14.48
C MET A 1 -20.08 4.00 13.44
N LYS A 2 -18.74 4.06 13.32
CA LYS A 2 -18.10 4.77 12.20
C LYS A 2 -18.39 3.98 10.92
N LYS A 3 -18.95 4.65 9.91
CA LYS A 3 -19.20 4.05 8.60
C LYS A 3 -17.85 3.83 7.89
N GLN A 4 -17.64 2.66 7.33
CA GLN A 4 -16.45 2.37 6.53
C GLN A 4 -16.40 3.32 5.31
N PRO A 5 -15.22 3.84 4.94
CA PRO A 5 -15.08 4.68 3.75
C PRO A 5 -15.52 3.91 2.50
N SER A 6 -16.12 4.61 1.53
CA SER A 6 -16.45 4.00 0.24
C SER A 6 -15.18 3.72 -0.57
N LEU A 7 -15.25 2.80 -1.53
CA LEU A 7 -14.13 2.54 -2.44
C LEU A 7 -13.68 3.80 -3.18
N ASP A 8 -14.62 4.66 -3.59
CA ASP A 8 -14.30 5.95 -4.23
C ASP A 8 -13.53 6.91 -3.30
N GLU A 9 -13.87 6.96 -2.00
CA GLU A 9 -13.12 7.76 -1.01
C GLU A 9 -11.69 7.24 -0.89
N LEU A 10 -11.52 5.91 -0.84
CA LEU A 10 -10.20 5.29 -0.75
C LEU A 10 -9.35 5.54 -1.99
N ILE A 11 -9.92 5.34 -3.19
CA ILE A 11 -9.22 5.63 -4.46
C ILE A 11 -8.79 7.10 -4.51
N LYS A 12 -9.65 8.02 -4.07
CA LYS A 12 -9.31 9.44 -4.02
C LYS A 12 -8.13 9.71 -3.08
N ILE A 13 -8.13 9.13 -1.89
CA ILE A 13 -7.05 9.30 -0.91
C ILE A 13 -5.74 8.70 -1.44
N THR A 14 -5.77 7.50 -2.02
CA THR A 14 -4.59 6.86 -2.62
C THR A 14 -4.00 7.71 -3.72
N LYS A 15 -4.83 8.35 -4.57
CA LYS A 15 -4.37 9.30 -5.58
C LYS A 15 -3.71 10.54 -4.97
N GLU A 16 -4.27 11.10 -3.90
CA GLU A 16 -3.65 12.23 -3.20
C GLU A 16 -2.29 11.85 -2.59
N ILE A 17 -2.17 10.65 -2.00
CA ILE A 17 -0.91 10.12 -1.47
C ILE A 17 0.14 9.96 -2.59
N LEU A 18 -0.25 9.34 -3.71
CA LEU A 18 0.64 9.18 -4.87
C LEU A 18 1.17 10.51 -5.36
N GLN A 19 0.31 11.50 -5.56
CA GLN A 19 0.71 12.80 -6.07
C GLN A 19 1.60 13.60 -5.11
N THR A 20 1.44 13.41 -3.81
CA THR A 20 2.14 14.21 -2.78
C THR A 20 3.44 13.58 -2.32
N LYS A 21 3.49 12.26 -2.16
CA LYS A 21 4.62 11.54 -1.55
C LYS A 21 5.37 10.65 -2.53
N TYR A 22 4.71 10.18 -3.60
CA TYR A 22 5.29 9.28 -4.59
C TYR A 22 5.11 9.77 -6.04
N PRO A 23 5.49 11.03 -6.36
CA PRO A 23 5.13 11.67 -7.63
C PRO A 23 5.72 11.02 -8.88
N SER A 24 6.73 10.15 -8.71
CA SER A 24 7.38 9.42 -9.81
C SER A 24 7.04 7.93 -9.85
N ALA A 25 6.10 7.47 -9.03
CA ALA A 25 5.56 6.12 -9.11
C ALA A 25 4.79 5.94 -10.43
N GLU A 26 4.91 4.78 -11.05
CA GLU A 26 4.17 4.45 -12.27
C GLU A 26 2.74 4.01 -11.93
N PHE A 27 2.59 3.19 -10.87
CA PHE A 27 1.30 2.65 -10.45
C PHE A 27 1.25 2.44 -8.94
N ALA A 28 0.03 2.35 -8.40
CA ALA A 28 -0.18 1.78 -7.07
C ALA A 28 -1.34 0.80 -7.06
N PHE A 29 -1.20 -0.23 -6.24
CA PHE A 29 -2.27 -1.17 -5.92
C PHE A 29 -2.79 -0.86 -4.53
N LEU A 30 -4.08 -0.58 -4.44
CA LEU A 30 -4.77 -0.50 -3.17
C LEU A 30 -5.15 -1.92 -2.72
N ALA A 31 -4.70 -2.33 -1.56
CA ALA A 31 -4.86 -3.67 -1.02
C ALA A 31 -5.47 -3.62 0.40
N GLY A 32 -5.36 -4.73 1.12
CA GLY A 32 -5.74 -4.77 2.53
C GLY A 32 -7.23 -5.03 2.80
N SER A 33 -7.54 -5.15 4.08
CA SER A 33 -8.88 -5.50 4.56
C SER A 33 -9.92 -4.43 4.23
N ILE A 34 -9.53 -3.16 4.16
CA ILE A 34 -10.46 -2.05 3.86
C ILE A 34 -11.06 -2.20 2.45
N VAL A 35 -10.24 -2.57 1.46
CA VAL A 35 -10.72 -2.81 0.08
C VAL A 35 -11.58 -4.06 -0.02
N ARG A 36 -11.30 -5.09 0.79
CA ARG A 36 -12.10 -6.32 0.83
C ARG A 36 -13.43 -6.18 1.57
N GLY A 37 -13.73 -5.01 2.15
CA GLY A 37 -14.93 -4.82 2.98
C GLY A 37 -14.83 -5.43 4.39
N GLU A 38 -13.64 -5.90 4.77
CA GLU A 38 -13.34 -6.50 6.08
C GLU A 38 -12.65 -5.49 7.03
N GLY A 39 -12.49 -4.25 6.58
CA GLY A 39 -11.84 -3.17 7.32
C GLY A 39 -12.56 -2.84 8.63
N THR A 40 -11.79 -2.71 9.70
CA THR A 40 -12.25 -2.24 11.00
C THR A 40 -11.87 -0.77 11.19
N ALA A 41 -12.31 -0.16 12.30
CA ALA A 41 -11.89 1.19 12.68
C ALA A 41 -10.38 1.33 12.94
N PHE A 42 -9.67 0.21 13.06
CA PHE A 42 -8.23 0.12 13.30
C PHE A 42 -7.46 -0.42 12.10
N SER A 43 -8.12 -0.62 10.95
CA SER A 43 -7.43 -1.12 9.76
C SER A 43 -6.63 -0.01 9.10
N ASP A 44 -5.43 -0.39 8.66
CA ASP A 44 -4.53 0.46 7.89
C ASP A 44 -4.90 0.41 6.40
N LEU A 45 -4.50 1.47 5.68
CA LEU A 45 -4.61 1.52 4.24
C LEU A 45 -3.35 0.91 3.62
N ASP A 46 -3.46 -0.33 3.13
CA ASP A 46 -2.33 -1.01 2.47
C ASP A 46 -2.22 -0.58 1.01
N ILE A 47 -1.05 -0.06 0.63
CA ILE A 47 -0.75 0.42 -0.71
C ILE A 47 0.58 -0.16 -1.17
N VAL A 48 0.57 -0.91 -2.28
CA VAL A 48 1.80 -1.30 -2.97
C VAL A 48 2.10 -0.26 -4.04
N ILE A 49 3.29 0.31 -4.02
CA ILE A 49 3.70 1.40 -4.92
C ILE A 49 4.82 0.90 -5.82
N ILE A 50 4.64 1.09 -7.13
CA ILE A 50 5.60 0.64 -8.14
C ILE A 50 6.34 1.82 -8.75
N TYR A 51 7.66 1.79 -8.61
CA TYR A 51 8.59 2.65 -9.31
C TYR A 51 9.25 1.87 -10.45
N LYS A 52 9.59 2.56 -11.53
CA LYS A 52 10.39 1.98 -12.60
C LYS A 52 11.78 1.55 -12.08
N GLU A 53 12.41 2.42 -11.31
CA GLU A 53 13.74 2.22 -10.73
C GLU A 53 13.76 2.80 -9.31
N LEU A 54 14.38 2.06 -8.38
CA LEU A 54 14.51 2.43 -6.98
C LEU A 54 15.80 1.82 -6.41
N PRO A 55 16.57 2.54 -5.57
CA PRO A 55 17.79 1.99 -5.00
C PRO A 55 17.57 0.72 -4.17
N ASN A 56 16.50 0.71 -3.37
CA ASN A 56 16.11 -0.42 -2.53
C ASN A 56 14.58 -0.40 -2.32
N ALA A 57 13.94 -1.57 -2.27
CA ALA A 57 12.57 -1.67 -1.79
C ALA A 57 12.50 -1.28 -0.31
N PHE A 58 11.39 -0.66 0.10
CA PHE A 58 11.19 -0.25 1.49
C PHE A 58 9.71 -0.23 1.86
N ARG A 59 9.46 -0.32 3.17
CA ARG A 59 8.15 -0.04 3.76
C ARG A 59 8.20 1.25 4.53
N GLU A 60 7.08 1.98 4.48
CA GLU A 60 6.88 3.14 5.32
C GLU A 60 5.43 3.18 5.82
N SER A 61 5.28 3.46 7.11
CA SER A 61 3.99 3.66 7.76
C SER A 61 3.85 5.12 8.16
N PHE A 62 2.72 5.75 7.83
CA PHE A 62 2.44 7.14 8.17
C PHE A 62 0.95 7.40 8.31
N TYR A 63 0.60 8.55 8.89
CA TYR A 63 -0.78 9.03 8.88
C TYR A 63 -1.02 9.94 7.69
N PHE A 64 -2.08 9.67 6.94
CA PHE A 64 -2.60 10.59 5.94
C PHE A 64 -4.04 10.95 6.28
N ARG A 65 -4.26 12.23 6.62
CA ARG A 65 -5.52 12.73 7.17
C ARG A 65 -5.91 11.95 8.44
N LYS A 66 -6.91 11.07 8.35
CA LYS A 66 -7.44 10.24 9.45
C LYS A 66 -7.04 8.76 9.33
N PHE A 67 -6.30 8.39 8.29
CA PHE A 67 -5.97 7.00 7.98
C PHE A 67 -4.53 6.71 8.38
N PRO A 68 -4.28 5.66 9.18
CA PRO A 68 -2.99 5.01 9.16
C PRO A 68 -2.79 4.34 7.78
N VAL A 69 -1.61 4.54 7.20
CA VAL A 69 -1.27 4.11 5.84
C VAL A 69 -0.02 3.26 5.86
N GLU A 70 -0.21 2.04 5.38
CA GLU A 70 0.73 1.04 4.93
C GLU A 70 1.31 1.24 3.54
N THR A 71 2.58 1.59 3.32
CA THR A 71 3.15 1.59 1.96
C THR A 71 4.27 0.58 1.78
N PHE A 72 4.19 -0.22 0.72
CA PHE A 72 5.22 -1.17 0.30
C PHE A 72 5.73 -0.72 -1.07
N VAL A 73 6.94 -0.17 -1.10
CA VAL A 73 7.49 0.51 -2.27
C VAL A 73 8.52 -0.37 -2.97
N HIS A 74 8.28 -0.64 -4.24
CA HIS A 74 9.00 -1.64 -5.01
C HIS A 74 9.30 -1.18 -6.44
N THR A 75 10.31 -1.78 -7.05
CA THR A 75 10.34 -2.01 -8.51
C THR A 75 9.65 -3.34 -8.85
N PRO A 76 9.24 -3.59 -10.11
CA PRO A 76 8.68 -4.88 -10.51
C PRO A 76 9.56 -6.08 -10.11
N GLU A 77 10.88 -5.96 -10.22
CA GLU A 77 11.85 -7.01 -9.88
C GLU A 77 11.85 -7.29 -8.38
N THR A 78 11.91 -6.22 -7.56
CA THR A 78 11.88 -6.40 -6.10
C THR A 78 10.53 -6.95 -5.64
N LEU A 79 9.41 -6.50 -6.20
CA LEU A 79 8.10 -7.04 -5.85
C LEU A 79 8.03 -8.54 -6.16
N ASN A 80 8.52 -8.95 -7.33
CA ASN A 80 8.57 -10.35 -7.73
C ASN A 80 9.43 -11.19 -6.77
N TYR A 81 10.61 -10.70 -6.40
CA TYR A 81 11.49 -11.37 -5.43
C TYR A 81 10.79 -11.55 -4.08
N PHE A 82 10.18 -10.49 -3.53
CA PHE A 82 9.50 -10.56 -2.25
C PHE A 82 8.34 -11.54 -2.29
N ILE A 83 7.49 -11.48 -3.32
CA ILE A 83 6.33 -12.37 -3.43
C ILE A 83 6.75 -13.83 -3.58
N PHE A 84 7.69 -14.15 -4.47
CA PHE A 84 7.94 -15.54 -4.86
C PHE A 84 9.06 -16.22 -4.09
N ASP A 85 10.08 -15.47 -3.70
CA ASP A 85 11.30 -16.04 -3.14
C ASP A 85 11.38 -15.84 -1.62
N LEU A 86 10.83 -14.75 -1.09
CA LEU A 86 10.97 -14.39 0.33
C LEU A 86 9.72 -14.64 1.18
N ASP A 87 8.55 -14.16 0.75
CA ASP A 87 7.34 -14.12 1.57
C ASP A 87 6.44 -15.35 1.39
N ARG A 88 6.36 -15.88 0.16
CA ARG A 88 5.56 -17.10 -0.11
C ARG A 88 5.95 -18.28 0.79
N PRO A 89 7.24 -18.54 1.09
CA PRO A 89 7.63 -19.60 2.01
C PRO A 89 7.22 -19.34 3.47
N SER A 90 7.18 -18.08 3.92
CA SER A 90 6.98 -17.71 5.33
C SER A 90 5.53 -17.37 5.69
N SER A 91 4.68 -17.03 4.70
CA SER A 91 3.33 -16.45 4.87
C SER A 91 3.28 -15.12 5.65
N VAL A 92 4.45 -14.49 5.87
CA VAL A 92 4.59 -13.20 6.53
C VAL A 92 5.29 -12.25 5.55
N GLY A 93 4.69 -11.08 5.30
CA GLY A 93 5.32 -10.06 4.46
C GLY A 93 6.63 -9.57 5.11
N SER A 94 7.74 -9.66 4.37
CA SER A 94 9.09 -9.37 4.90
C SER A 94 9.49 -7.90 4.82
N LEU A 95 8.66 -7.06 4.20
CA LEU A 95 8.74 -5.60 4.30
C LEU A 95 7.63 -5.11 5.19
#